data_AF-A0A235FZ10-F1
#
_entry.id   AF-A0A235FZ10-F1
#
_cell.length_a   1.000
_cell.length_b   1.000
_cell.length_c   1.000
_cell.angle_alpha   90.00
_cell.angle_beta   90.00
_cell.angle_gamma   90.00
#
_symmetry.space_group_name_H-M   'P 1'
#
loop_
_entity.id
_entity.type
_entity.pdbx_description
1 polymer ?
#
loop_
_entity_poly.entity_id
_entity_poly.type
_entity_poly.pdbx_seq_one_letter_code
_entity_poly.pdbx_strand_id
1 'polypeptide(L)'
;MDSFLITADNVDTGRFDVCHLPVVHLPAEGIDPATFGPGSGAVDVGDLTVNLDAFDLDGDGIVDSRVIHSDDALVVVSDFDHDGAVDRVAMVEADGDYSAWECHRDDEGLLVWDRIDAGTL
;
A
#
# COMPACT_ATOMS: atom_id res chain seq x y z
N MET A 1 24.82 23.55 -15.38
CA MET A 1 24.66 22.18 -14.82
C MET A 1 23.82 22.42 -13.61
N ASP A 2 22.52 22.49 -13.84
CA ASP A 2 21.60 23.12 -12.91
C ASP A 2 20.80 21.99 -12.28
N SER A 3 21.06 21.80 -11.00
CA SER A 3 20.39 20.86 -10.12
C SER A 3 18.90 21.24 -10.07
N PHE A 4 18.05 20.43 -10.68
CA PHE A 4 16.60 20.54 -10.49
C PHE A 4 16.26 19.96 -9.11
N LEU A 5 16.06 20.85 -8.15
CA LEU A 5 15.28 20.59 -6.95
C LEU A 5 13.86 20.22 -7.41
N ILE A 6 13.47 18.97 -7.21
CA ILE A 6 12.05 18.59 -7.29
C ILE A 6 11.36 19.33 -6.13
N THR A 7 10.48 20.25 -6.51
CA THR A 7 9.70 21.06 -5.59
C THR A 7 8.46 20.25 -5.26
N ALA A 8 8.25 19.93 -3.98
CA ALA A 8 7.00 19.39 -3.47
C ALA A 8 5.93 20.48 -3.61
N ASP A 9 5.33 20.58 -4.79
CA ASP A 9 4.28 21.53 -5.08
C ASP A 9 2.99 20.76 -5.32
N ASN A 10 2.06 20.94 -4.37
CA ASN A 10 0.67 20.49 -4.38
C ASN A 10 0.45 19.01 -4.09
N VAL A 11 0.62 18.64 -2.81
CA VAL A 11 -0.26 17.61 -2.23
C VAL A 11 -1.68 18.14 -2.38
N ASP A 12 -2.46 17.53 -3.28
CA ASP A 12 -3.89 17.79 -3.35
C ASP A 12 -4.51 17.33 -2.02
N THR A 13 -4.56 18.24 -1.05
CA THR A 13 -5.38 18.09 0.16
C THR A 13 -6.86 18.33 -0.14
N GLY A 14 -7.21 18.50 -1.42
CA GLY A 14 -8.54 18.72 -1.93
C GLY A 14 -9.34 17.44 -1.94
N ARG A 15 -10.11 17.27 -0.87
CA ARG A 15 -11.24 16.35 -0.80
C ARG A 15 -10.80 14.90 -0.98
N PHE A 16 -10.29 14.34 0.12
CA PHE A 16 -10.51 12.94 0.47
C PHE A 16 -11.97 12.59 0.12
N ASP A 17 -12.22 11.97 -1.03
CA ASP A 17 -13.49 11.30 -1.28
C ASP A 17 -13.39 9.98 -0.53
N VAL A 18 -13.46 10.16 0.79
CA VAL A 18 -13.29 9.14 1.80
C VAL A 18 -14.20 7.99 1.43
N CYS A 19 -13.65 6.78 1.46
CA CYS A 19 -14.38 5.60 1.87
C CYS A 19 -15.11 5.91 3.20
N HIS A 20 -16.30 6.51 3.09
CA HIS A 20 -17.00 7.17 4.18
C HIS A 20 -17.53 6.11 5.14
N LEU A 21 -16.75 5.79 6.18
CA LEU A 21 -17.11 5.36 7.54
C LEU A 21 -15.81 4.98 8.28
N PRO A 22 -15.76 4.96 9.63
CA PRO A 22 -14.51 4.81 10.37
C PRO A 22 -13.99 3.38 10.24
N VAL A 23 -13.22 3.11 9.20
CA VAL A 23 -12.43 1.89 9.10
C VAL A 23 -11.21 2.09 9.98
N VAL A 24 -10.87 1.08 10.78
CA VAL A 24 -9.57 1.06 11.47
C VAL A 24 -8.51 0.95 10.37
N HIS A 25 -7.76 2.01 10.15
CA HIS A 25 -6.69 2.02 9.16
C HIS A 25 -5.50 1.29 9.75
N LEU A 26 -5.10 0.17 9.14
CA LEU A 26 -3.82 -0.45 9.44
C LEU A 26 -2.74 0.36 8.72
N PRO A 27 -1.78 0.96 9.44
CA PRO A 27 -0.66 1.59 8.75
C PRO A 27 0.12 0.48 8.03
N ALA A 28 0.58 0.72 6.80
CA ALA A 28 1.31 -0.28 6.04
C ALA A 28 2.57 -0.79 6.78
N GLU A 29 3.17 0.03 7.65
CA GLU A 29 4.27 -0.36 8.54
C GLU A 29 3.92 -1.40 9.62
N GLY A 30 2.63 -1.69 9.81
CA GLY A 30 2.12 -2.69 10.75
C GLY A 30 1.63 -3.99 10.10
N ILE A 31 1.92 -4.22 8.82
CA ILE A 31 1.53 -5.46 8.13
C ILE A 31 2.41 -6.62 8.63
N ASP A 32 1.78 -7.59 9.27
CA ASP A 32 2.39 -8.86 9.68
C ASP A 32 1.87 -10.00 8.77
N PRO A 33 2.73 -10.65 7.97
CA PRO A 33 2.35 -11.75 7.08
C PRO A 33 1.62 -12.89 7.79
N ALA A 34 1.95 -13.18 9.05
CA ALA A 34 1.34 -14.26 9.80
C ALA A 34 -0.13 -13.99 10.15
N THR A 35 -0.58 -12.73 10.09
CA THR A 35 -1.92 -12.32 10.48
C THR A 35 -2.72 -11.65 9.37
N PHE A 36 -2.07 -11.27 8.26
CA PHE A 36 -2.75 -10.65 7.13
C PHE A 36 -3.68 -11.62 6.39
N GLY A 37 -4.85 -11.13 5.99
CA GLY A 37 -5.81 -11.96 5.27
C GLY A 37 -7.13 -11.24 4.95
N PRO A 38 -8.18 -11.99 4.58
CA PRO A 38 -9.41 -11.44 4.01
C PRO A 38 -10.10 -10.36 4.86
N GLY A 39 -9.94 -10.42 6.18
CA GLY A 39 -10.55 -9.50 7.14
C GLY A 39 -9.64 -8.37 7.63
N SER A 40 -8.47 -8.16 7.01
CA SER A 40 -7.50 -7.14 7.46
C SER A 40 -8.00 -5.70 7.37
N GLY A 41 -9.10 -5.45 6.64
CA GLY A 41 -9.65 -4.10 6.49
C GLY A 41 -8.77 -3.19 5.63
N ALA A 42 -9.03 -1.89 5.67
CA ALA A 42 -8.30 -0.91 4.86
C ALA A 42 -6.86 -0.75 5.39
N VAL A 43 -5.92 -0.75 4.45
CA VAL A 43 -4.51 -0.47 4.71
C VAL A 43 -4.21 0.94 4.20
N ASP A 44 -3.66 1.76 5.07
CA ASP A 44 -3.20 3.11 4.75
C ASP A 44 -1.77 3.02 4.22
N VAL A 45 -1.55 3.55 3.03
CA VAL A 45 -0.24 3.61 2.38
C VAL A 45 0.76 4.52 3.14
N GLY A 46 0.23 5.41 3.99
CA GLY A 46 0.95 6.36 4.82
C GLY A 46 1.44 7.58 4.05
N ASP A 47 2.23 8.44 4.69
CA ASP A 47 2.86 9.57 3.98
C ASP A 47 3.94 9.06 3.02
N LEU A 48 3.59 9.02 1.75
CA LEU A 48 4.46 8.57 0.66
C LEU A 48 5.52 9.59 0.27
N THR A 49 5.44 10.84 0.75
CA THR A 49 6.34 11.92 0.36
C THR A 49 7.64 11.98 1.16
N VAL A 50 7.75 11.18 2.22
CA VAL A 50 8.83 11.29 3.23
C VAL A 50 9.82 10.13 3.25
N ASN A 51 9.72 9.13 2.36
CA ASN A 51 10.57 7.94 2.38
C ASN A 51 11.26 7.64 1.04
N LEU A 52 12.51 7.15 1.10
CA LEU A 52 13.34 6.79 -0.06
C LEU A 52 12.88 5.50 -0.77
N ASP A 53 11.91 4.79 -0.18
CA ASP A 53 11.40 3.50 -0.63
C ASP A 53 10.01 3.62 -1.27
N ALA A 54 9.65 4.83 -1.71
CA ALA A 54 8.41 5.19 -2.40
C ALA A 54 8.68 5.41 -3.90
N PHE A 55 7.81 4.87 -4.75
CA PHE A 55 7.96 4.84 -6.20
C PHE A 55 6.71 5.35 -6.89
N ASP A 56 6.89 6.42 -7.67
CA ASP A 56 5.99 6.87 -8.73
C ASP A 56 6.37 6.09 -10.01
N LEU A 57 5.48 5.21 -10.45
CA LEU A 57 5.65 4.27 -11.55
C LEU A 57 5.15 4.83 -12.88
N ASP A 58 4.20 5.76 -12.87
CA ASP A 58 3.61 6.33 -14.10
C ASP A 58 4.07 7.76 -14.42
N GLY A 59 4.73 8.42 -13.49
CA GLY A 59 5.41 9.70 -13.63
C GLY A 59 4.50 10.92 -13.48
N ASP A 60 3.35 10.78 -12.81
CA ASP A 60 2.42 11.89 -12.58
C ASP A 60 2.76 12.76 -11.36
N GLY A 61 3.74 12.33 -10.54
CA GLY A 61 4.19 13.01 -9.34
C GLY A 61 3.51 12.54 -8.05
N ILE A 62 2.61 11.56 -8.12
CA ILE A 62 1.99 10.84 -7.00
C ILE A 62 2.68 9.47 -6.86
N VAL A 63 2.84 8.99 -5.64
CA VAL A 63 3.51 7.71 -5.40
C VAL A 63 2.50 6.57 -5.55
N ASP A 64 2.82 5.58 -6.37
CA ASP A 64 2.00 4.39 -6.58
C ASP A 64 2.33 3.24 -5.65
N SER A 65 3.59 3.16 -5.17
CA SER A 65 4.06 1.98 -4.45
C SER A 65 5.11 2.29 -3.41
N ARG A 66 5.13 1.49 -2.34
CA ARG A 66 6.11 1.61 -1.26
C ARG A 66 6.64 0.25 -0.83
N VAL A 67 7.94 0.17 -0.60
CA VAL A 67 8.59 -0.99 0.01
C VAL A 67 8.76 -0.74 1.51
N ILE A 68 8.42 -1.75 2.30
CA ILE A 68 8.44 -1.73 3.75
C ILE A 68 9.26 -2.94 4.18
N HIS A 69 10.31 -2.67 4.94
CA HIS A 69 11.12 -3.68 5.57
C HIS A 69 10.65 -3.89 7.00
N SER A 70 10.21 -5.10 7.31
CA SER A 70 10.05 -5.58 8.68
C SER A 70 11.22 -6.52 9.03
N ASP A 71 11.36 -6.89 10.30
CA ASP A 71 12.45 -7.78 10.74
C ASP A 71 12.42 -9.14 10.02
N ASP A 72 11.23 -9.63 9.66
CA ASP A 72 11.02 -10.99 9.13
C ASP A 72 10.45 -11.03 7.70
N ALA A 73 10.10 -9.89 7.10
CA ALA A 73 9.54 -9.84 5.75
C ALA A 73 9.81 -8.51 5.02
N LEU A 74 9.90 -8.61 3.70
CA LEU A 74 9.76 -7.48 2.79
C LEU A 74 8.30 -7.40 2.32
N VAL A 75 7.67 -6.26 2.54
CA VAL A 75 6.29 -5.98 2.14
C VAL A 75 6.30 -4.87 1.10
N VAL A 76 5.59 -5.07 0.00
CA VAL A 76 5.33 -4.05 -1.02
C VAL A 76 3.85 -3.74 -1.00
N VAL A 77 3.51 -2.47 -0.86
CA VAL A 77 2.13 -1.97 -0.96
C VAL A 77 2.00 -1.08 -2.19
N SER A 78 0.87 -1.16 -2.88
CA SER A 78 0.56 -0.34 -4.06
C SER A 78 -0.85 0.25 -3.98
N ASP A 79 -0.98 1.53 -4.32
CA ASP A 79 -2.22 2.28 -4.52
C ASP A 79 -2.21 2.76 -5.98
N PHE A 80 -3.09 2.20 -6.81
CA PHE A 80 -3.12 2.47 -8.25
C PHE A 80 -4.21 3.45 -8.65
N ASP A 81 -5.20 3.70 -7.79
CA ASP A 81 -6.28 4.66 -8.04
C ASP A 81 -6.14 5.99 -7.28
N HIS A 82 -5.08 6.08 -6.46
CA HIS A 82 -4.63 7.26 -5.71
C HIS A 82 -5.65 7.77 -4.70
N ASP A 83 -6.51 6.89 -4.19
CA ASP A 83 -7.46 7.24 -3.13
C ASP A 83 -6.82 7.25 -1.72
N GLY A 84 -5.55 6.84 -1.61
CA GLY A 84 -4.77 6.75 -0.39
C GLY A 84 -4.88 5.40 0.33
N ALA A 85 -5.70 4.47 -0.17
CA ALA A 85 -5.80 3.11 0.30
C ALA A 85 -4.97 2.16 -0.57
N VAL A 86 -4.43 1.12 0.05
CA VAL A 86 -3.66 0.11 -0.69
C VAL A 86 -4.60 -0.83 -1.45
N ASP A 87 -4.36 -0.96 -2.74
CA ASP A 87 -5.03 -1.91 -3.63
C ASP A 87 -4.38 -3.29 -3.60
N ARG A 88 -3.05 -3.32 -3.48
CA ARG A 88 -2.27 -4.56 -3.61
C ARG A 88 -1.18 -4.66 -2.56
N VAL A 89 -1.01 -5.86 -2.03
CA VAL A 89 0.06 -6.20 -1.08
C VAL A 89 0.82 -7.42 -1.60
N ALA A 90 2.15 -7.34 -1.64
CA ALA A 90 3.03 -8.47 -1.86
C ALA A 90 3.98 -8.62 -0.68
N MET A 91 4.19 -9.84 -0.21
CA MET A 91 5.03 -10.15 0.95
C MET A 91 6.03 -11.24 0.56
N VAL A 92 7.27 -11.08 0.99
CA VAL A 92 8.31 -12.10 0.92
C VAL A 92 8.94 -12.21 2.31
N GLU A 93 8.75 -13.36 2.93
CA GLU A 93 9.26 -13.68 4.27
C GLU A 93 10.72 -14.15 4.20
N ALA A 94 11.42 -14.05 5.33
CA ALA A 94 12.86 -14.36 5.41
C ALA A 94 13.19 -15.83 5.13
N ASP A 95 12.23 -16.74 5.31
CA ASP A 95 12.36 -18.16 4.97
C ASP A 95 12.08 -18.49 3.50
N GLY A 96 11.70 -17.47 2.70
CA GLY A 96 11.41 -17.59 1.28
C GLY A 96 9.95 -17.84 0.96
N ASP A 97 9.06 -17.91 1.95
CA ASP A 97 7.62 -17.93 1.70
C ASP A 97 7.17 -16.57 1.15
N TYR A 98 6.21 -16.59 0.24
CA TYR A 98 5.65 -15.38 -0.36
C TYR A 98 4.14 -15.47 -0.51
N SER A 99 3.49 -14.31 -0.47
CA SER A 99 2.08 -14.17 -0.80
C SER A 99 1.78 -12.83 -1.45
N ALA A 100 0.79 -12.80 -2.34
CA ALA A 100 0.28 -11.59 -2.97
C ALA A 100 -1.24 -11.52 -2.82
N TRP A 101 -1.73 -10.32 -2.54
CA TRP A 101 -3.11 -10.03 -2.21
C TRP A 101 -3.61 -8.81 -2.97
N GLU A 102 -4.88 -8.84 -3.35
CA GLU A 102 -5.58 -7.72 -4.00
C GLU A 102 -6.86 -7.42 -3.22
N CYS A 103 -7.14 -6.13 -3.03
CA CYS A 103 -8.34 -5.69 -2.33
C CYS A 103 -9.50 -5.49 -3.32
N HIS A 104 -10.71 -5.80 -2.87
CA HIS A 104 -11.94 -5.44 -3.58
C HIS A 104 -13.05 -5.18 -2.56
N ARG A 105 -14.20 -4.70 -3.05
CA ARG A 105 -15.42 -4.62 -2.24
C ARG A 105 -16.36 -5.76 -2.58
N ASP A 106 -16.89 -6.43 -1.56
CA ASP A 106 -17.95 -7.41 -1.72
C ASP A 106 -19.31 -6.75 -2.06
N ASP A 107 -20.35 -7.58 -2.24
CA ASP A 107 -21.70 -7.12 -2.59
C ASP A 107 -22.33 -6.20 -1.51
N GLU A 108 -21.83 -6.30 -0.27
CA GLU A 108 -22.20 -5.46 0.87
C GLU A 108 -21.35 -4.18 0.98
N GLY A 109 -20.35 -4.01 0.11
CA GLY A 109 -19.45 -2.87 0.07
C GLY A 109 -18.31 -2.94 1.10
N LEU A 110 -18.13 -4.07 1.79
CA LEU A 110 -17.04 -4.31 2.72
C LEU A 110 -15.74 -4.60 1.95
N LEU A 111 -14.63 -4.06 2.44
CA LEU A 111 -13.31 -4.32 1.87
C LEU A 111 -12.85 -5.75 2.24
N VAL A 112 -12.51 -6.52 1.22
CA VAL A 112 -12.06 -7.91 1.33
C VAL A 112 -10.74 -8.07 0.58
N TRP A 113 -9.82 -8.83 1.17
CA TRP A 113 -8.54 -9.18 0.55
C TRP A 113 -8.55 -10.60 -0.01
N ASP A 114 -8.33 -10.74 -1.30
CA ASP A 114 -8.15 -12.03 -1.95
C ASP A 114 -6.67 -12.34 -2.15
N ARG A 115 -6.26 -13.55 -1.78
CA ARG A 115 -4.92 -14.03 -2.10
C ARG A 115 -4.86 -14.47 -3.55
N ILE A 116 -4.11 -13.73 -4.36
CA ILE A 116 -3.97 -13.95 -5.79
C ILE A 116 -2.74 -14.79 -6.15
N ASP A 117 -1.75 -14.88 -5.26
CA ASP A 117 -0.59 -15.76 -5.43
C ASP A 117 0.04 -16.15 -4.07
N ALA A 118 0.71 -17.30 -4.00
CA ALA A 118 1.51 -17.74 -2.86
C ALA A 118 2.42 -18.92 -3.21
N GLY A 119 3.53 -19.03 -2.49
CA GLY A 119 4.46 -20.16 -2.62
C GLY A 119 5.73 -19.97 -1.80
N THR A 120 6.78 -20.71 -2.18
CA THR A 120 8.12 -20.63 -1.59
C THR A 120 9.14 -20.51 -2.72
N LEU A 121 10.14 -19.64 -2.56
CA LEU A 121 11.18 -19.33 -3.55
C LEU A 121 12.25 -20.44 -3.73
#